data_AF-A0A9N9BNM2-F1
#
_entry.id   AF-A0A9N9BNM2-F1
#
_cell.length_a   1.000
_cell.length_b   1.000
_cell.length_c   1.000
_cell.angle_alpha   90.00
_cell.angle_beta   90.00
_cell.angle_gamma   90.00
#
_symmetry.space_group_name_H-M   'P 1'
#
loop_
_entity.id
_entity.type
_entity.pdbx_description
1 polymer ?
#
loop_
_entity_poly.entity_id
_entity_poly.type
_entity_poly.pdbx_seq_one_letter_code
_entity_poly.pdbx_strand_id
1 'polypeptide(L)'
;MLLKLISKFSVPTLHFQSRPILSPNKIMTLYPTLSPEAASRTANRSSMMSVASTVEAEINSWSSSPNEPSTPVNEIEEIIPLISINVEQEIHRVAYKTLQQCIDLLRGLNDDKSYVYESKFIPNSTIGKHVRHFYEHFQLLLESKPLKARRFVSEHLNYDDYHYEEPKEDNTKLWTVNYDDRSRDIPLETLRHTAIKQLERLQDTILNDSILIPLHTPIQINTTVDSEMFMDPIPFQSTYGRELWFCCHHAIHHFALIRVICIEQNIEVPEDFGVAPSTLKKRYELEHVEKEQTD
;
A
#
# COMPACT_ATOMS: atom_id res chain seq x y z
N MET A 1 30.93 -1.11 -44.34
CA MET A 1 31.37 -2.31 -43.59
C MET A 1 30.97 -2.15 -42.12
N LEU A 2 29.66 -2.25 -41.82
CA LEU A 2 29.10 -2.53 -40.48
C LEU A 2 27.56 -2.53 -40.59
N LEU A 3 26.96 -3.61 -41.12
CA LEU A 3 25.49 -3.80 -41.10
C LEU A 3 25.04 -5.26 -41.24
N LYS A 4 25.80 -6.18 -40.64
CA LYS A 4 25.42 -7.59 -40.51
C LYS A 4 26.06 -8.15 -39.25
N LEU A 5 25.40 -8.11 -38.08
CA LEU A 5 25.69 -9.07 -37.00
C LEU A 5 24.68 -9.14 -35.82
N ILE A 6 23.38 -8.93 -35.99
CA ILE A 6 22.41 -9.26 -34.92
C ILE A 6 21.19 -9.95 -35.53
N SER A 7 21.31 -11.24 -35.83
CA SER A 7 20.18 -12.09 -36.26
C SER A 7 20.26 -13.52 -35.70
N LYS A 8 20.66 -13.68 -34.43
CA LYS A 8 20.70 -15.01 -33.76
C LYS A 8 20.32 -14.96 -32.28
N PHE A 9 19.22 -14.29 -31.94
CA PHE A 9 18.48 -14.58 -30.71
C PHE A 9 17.04 -14.89 -31.08
N SER A 10 16.77 -16.17 -31.32
CA SER A 10 15.41 -16.68 -31.42
C SER A 10 14.89 -16.77 -29.98
N VAL A 11 14.05 -15.80 -29.59
CA VAL A 11 13.26 -15.90 -28.35
C VAL A 11 12.22 -17.00 -28.57
N PRO A 12 12.03 -17.96 -27.65
CA PRO A 12 10.98 -18.96 -27.80
C PRO A 12 9.61 -18.28 -27.72
N THR A 13 8.85 -18.33 -28.81
CA THR A 13 7.45 -17.92 -28.83
C THR A 13 6.63 -18.98 -28.08
N LEU A 14 6.28 -18.70 -26.83
CA LEU A 14 5.33 -19.51 -26.07
C LEU A 14 3.92 -19.27 -26.63
N HIS A 15 3.42 -20.20 -27.44
CA HIS A 15 2.02 -20.22 -27.85
C HIS A 15 1.15 -20.72 -26.69
N PHE A 16 0.35 -19.83 -26.11
CA PHE A 16 -0.70 -20.19 -25.16
C PHE A 16 -1.98 -20.55 -25.93
N GLN A 17 -2.37 -21.82 -25.92
CA GLN A 17 -3.73 -22.23 -26.28
C GLN A 17 -4.62 -22.04 -25.05
N SER A 18 -5.53 -21.07 -25.11
CA SER A 18 -6.58 -20.86 -24.10
C SER A 18 -7.66 -21.94 -24.22
N ARG A 19 -7.85 -22.73 -23.17
CA ARG A 19 -9.11 -23.45 -22.88
C ARG A 19 -9.60 -23.04 -21.49
N PRO A 20 -10.90 -22.79 -21.30
CA PRO A 20 -11.43 -22.41 -20.01
C PRO A 20 -11.65 -23.68 -19.16
N ILE A 21 -10.83 -23.86 -18.14
CA ILE A 21 -11.16 -24.72 -17.00
C ILE A 21 -11.43 -23.75 -15.86
N LEU A 22 -12.66 -23.74 -15.33
CA LEU A 22 -12.98 -23.04 -14.09
C LEU A 22 -12.09 -23.63 -12.99
N SER A 23 -11.03 -22.90 -12.66
CA SER A 23 -10.06 -23.22 -11.62
C SER A 23 -10.69 -22.88 -10.24
N PRO A 24 -10.72 -23.82 -9.29
CA PRO A 24 -11.23 -23.55 -7.93
C PRO A 24 -10.32 -22.61 -7.11
N ASN A 25 -9.17 -22.17 -7.64
CA ASN A 25 -8.14 -21.41 -6.90
C ASN A 25 -7.90 -20.01 -7.50
N LYS A 26 -8.94 -19.33 -7.97
CA LYS A 26 -8.81 -17.95 -8.44
C LYS A 26 -8.78 -17.01 -7.25
N ILE A 27 -7.62 -16.45 -6.95
CA ILE A 27 -7.50 -15.38 -5.96
C ILE A 27 -8.03 -14.10 -6.61
N MET A 28 -9.20 -13.65 -6.19
CA MET A 28 -9.69 -12.32 -6.53
C MET A 28 -9.19 -11.33 -5.48
N THR A 29 -8.42 -10.33 -5.89
CA THR A 29 -8.39 -9.08 -5.12
C THR A 29 -9.74 -8.41 -5.34
N LEU A 30 -10.55 -8.37 -4.30
CA LEU A 30 -11.80 -7.63 -4.31
C LEU A 30 -11.45 -6.15 -4.24
N TYR A 31 -11.30 -5.49 -5.38
CA TYR A 31 -11.15 -4.05 -5.40
C TYR A 31 -11.90 -3.42 -6.56
N PRO A 32 -12.78 -2.43 -6.30
CA PRO A 32 -13.29 -1.59 -7.35
C PRO A 32 -12.13 -0.79 -7.94
N THR A 33 -11.95 -0.89 -9.25
CA THR A 33 -11.38 0.20 -10.03
C THR A 33 -12.25 1.43 -9.78
N LEU A 34 -11.64 2.61 -9.58
CA LEU A 34 -12.42 3.86 -9.63
C LEU A 34 -13.25 3.80 -10.91
N SER A 35 -14.56 3.98 -10.82
CA SER A 35 -15.36 4.12 -12.02
C SER A 35 -14.77 5.24 -12.86
N PRO A 36 -14.86 5.18 -14.20
CA PRO A 36 -14.40 6.27 -15.06
C PRO A 36 -14.92 7.65 -14.60
N GLU A 37 -16.13 7.69 -14.05
CA GLU A 37 -16.75 8.90 -13.50
C GLU A 37 -16.09 9.40 -12.20
N ALA A 38 -15.66 8.50 -11.31
CA ALA A 38 -14.96 8.88 -10.08
C ALA A 38 -13.53 9.40 -10.37
N ALA A 39 -12.85 8.80 -11.36
CA ALA A 39 -11.54 9.26 -11.82
C ALA A 39 -11.60 10.60 -12.57
N SER A 40 -12.69 10.87 -13.30
CA SER A 40 -12.91 12.15 -13.99
C SER A 40 -13.20 13.31 -13.01
N ARG A 41 -13.93 13.05 -11.91
CA ARG A 41 -14.24 14.06 -10.89
C ARG A 41 -13.01 14.58 -10.13
N THR A 42 -12.00 13.75 -9.91
CA THR A 42 -10.74 14.18 -9.26
C THR A 42 -9.84 14.98 -10.22
N ALA A 43 -9.83 14.65 -11.51
CA ALA A 43 -9.12 15.41 -12.54
C ALA A 43 -9.67 16.84 -12.71
N ASN A 44 -10.99 17.01 -12.67
CA ASN A 44 -11.62 18.33 -12.82
C ASN A 44 -11.45 19.24 -11.59
N ARG A 45 -11.17 18.69 -10.40
CA ARG A 45 -10.96 19.50 -9.18
C ARG A 45 -9.61 20.22 -9.14
N SER A 46 -8.59 19.73 -9.86
CA SER A 46 -7.31 20.44 -10.02
C SER A 46 -7.46 21.77 -10.77
N SER A 47 -8.60 22.04 -11.41
CA SER A 47 -8.87 23.25 -12.18
C SER A 47 -9.76 24.29 -11.48
N MET A 48 -10.31 24.02 -10.28
CA MET A 48 -11.26 24.94 -9.63
C MET A 48 -10.92 25.18 -8.16
N MET A 49 -9.96 26.08 -7.91
CA MET A 49 -10.01 26.91 -6.71
C MET A 49 -10.97 28.07 -6.98
N SER A 50 -12.24 27.95 -6.57
CA SER A 50 -13.10 29.10 -6.34
C SER A 50 -14.33 28.71 -5.50
N VAL A 51 -14.49 29.48 -4.43
CA VAL A 51 -15.56 29.68 -3.44
C VAL A 51 -16.96 29.04 -3.64
N ALA A 52 -17.51 28.62 -2.48
CA ALA A 52 -18.90 28.73 -2.00
C ALA A 52 -19.77 27.44 -1.90
N SER A 53 -20.06 27.09 -0.63
CA SER A 53 -21.38 26.78 -0.03
C SER A 53 -22.43 26.00 -0.84
N THR A 54 -22.81 24.81 -0.38
CA THR A 54 -24.14 24.58 0.22
C THR A 54 -24.22 23.22 0.92
N VAL A 55 -24.85 23.22 2.09
CA VAL A 55 -25.25 22.08 2.91
C VAL A 55 -26.71 21.75 2.57
N GLU A 56 -27.07 20.47 2.67
CA GLU A 56 -28.40 19.89 3.01
C GLU A 56 -28.98 18.87 2.02
N ALA A 57 -29.68 17.90 2.65
CA ALA A 57 -30.49 16.80 2.12
C ALA A 57 -29.69 15.56 1.64
N GLU A 58 -29.90 14.32 2.10
CA GLU A 58 -31.13 13.69 2.55
C GLU A 58 -30.88 12.63 3.64
N ILE A 59 -31.69 12.70 4.70
CA ILE A 59 -31.91 11.65 5.68
C ILE A 59 -33.28 11.04 5.34
N ASN A 60 -33.33 9.71 5.21
CA ASN A 60 -34.48 8.79 5.37
C ASN A 60 -34.69 7.86 4.16
N SER A 61 -34.36 6.58 4.32
CA SER A 61 -35.33 5.48 4.23
C SER A 61 -34.62 4.15 4.47
N TRP A 62 -34.73 3.62 5.69
CA TRP A 62 -34.24 2.28 6.04
C TRP A 62 -35.46 1.36 6.22
N SER A 63 -35.58 0.33 5.38
CA SER A 63 -36.49 -0.79 5.61
C SER A 63 -35.75 -2.09 5.30
N SER A 64 -35.58 -2.91 6.34
CA SER A 64 -34.87 -4.19 6.28
C SER A 64 -35.79 -5.34 5.87
N SER A 65 -35.31 -6.24 5.01
CA SER A 65 -35.69 -7.67 5.01
C SER A 65 -34.61 -8.54 4.36
N PRO A 66 -34.54 -9.83 4.71
CA PRO A 66 -33.28 -10.59 4.75
C PRO A 66 -33.13 -11.60 3.60
N ASN A 67 -31.88 -12.03 3.40
CA ASN A 67 -31.36 -13.08 2.52
C ASN A 67 -30.88 -12.65 1.13
N GLU A 68 -29.63 -12.19 1.05
CA GLU A 68 -28.76 -12.44 -0.09
C GLU A 68 -27.31 -12.67 0.38
N PRO A 69 -26.52 -13.51 -0.31
CA PRO A 69 -25.15 -13.79 0.07
C PRO A 69 -24.31 -12.53 -0.11
N SER A 70 -23.80 -11.99 1.00
CA SER A 70 -23.01 -10.77 1.05
C SER A 70 -21.74 -10.87 0.19
N THR A 71 -21.78 -10.28 -0.99
CA THR A 71 -20.57 -9.96 -1.76
C THR A 71 -19.86 -8.76 -1.12
N PRO A 72 -18.54 -8.78 -0.84
CA PRO A 72 -17.87 -7.77 -0.01
C PRO A 72 -17.55 -6.47 -0.76
N VAL A 73 -18.35 -6.10 -1.75
CA VAL A 73 -18.06 -4.94 -2.62
C VAL A 73 -18.33 -3.62 -1.88
N ASN A 74 -19.27 -3.61 -0.93
CA ASN A 74 -19.70 -2.40 -0.23
C ASN A 74 -18.78 -1.99 0.94
N GLU A 75 -18.00 -2.90 1.53
CA GLU A 75 -17.17 -2.58 2.71
C GLU A 75 -16.00 -1.64 2.36
N ILE A 76 -15.51 -1.66 1.12
CA ILE A 76 -14.37 -0.84 0.70
C ILE A 76 -14.77 0.63 0.44
N GLU A 77 -16.03 0.89 0.07
CA GLU A 77 -16.53 2.26 -0.14
C GLU A 77 -16.69 3.04 1.18
N GLU A 78 -16.87 2.34 2.31
CA GLU A 78 -17.10 2.96 3.63
C GLU A 78 -15.83 3.23 4.44
N ILE A 79 -14.72 2.50 4.22
CA ILE A 79 -13.53 2.58 5.09
C ILE A 79 -12.82 3.94 5.02
N ILE A 80 -12.83 4.60 3.85
CA ILE A 80 -12.46 6.02 3.69
C ILE A 80 -13.46 6.60 2.68
N PRO A 81 -14.43 7.44 3.10
CA PRO A 81 -15.48 7.91 2.22
C PRO A 81 -14.86 8.58 0.97
N LEU A 82 -15.10 7.96 -0.19
CA LEU A 82 -14.61 8.36 -1.53
C LEU A 82 -14.97 9.82 -1.91
N ILE A 83 -15.82 10.46 -1.13
CA ILE A 83 -16.45 11.74 -1.41
C ILE A 83 -15.55 12.93 -0.99
N SER A 84 -14.48 12.72 -0.21
CA SER A 84 -13.65 13.83 0.29
C SER A 84 -12.14 13.58 0.43
N ILE A 85 -11.55 12.71 -0.38
CA ILE A 85 -10.10 12.45 -0.33
C ILE A 85 -9.35 13.73 -0.76
N ASN A 86 -8.76 14.44 0.20
CA ASN A 86 -7.70 15.40 -0.10
C ASN A 86 -6.43 14.62 -0.52
N VAL A 87 -5.47 15.28 -1.17
CA VAL A 87 -4.24 14.62 -1.67
C VAL A 87 -3.50 13.89 -0.55
N GLU A 88 -3.59 14.38 0.69
CA GLU A 88 -2.95 13.78 1.86
C GLU A 88 -3.58 12.44 2.28
N GLN A 89 -4.89 12.28 2.10
CA GLN A 89 -5.61 11.04 2.41
C GLN A 89 -5.46 9.97 1.32
N GLU A 90 -5.14 10.36 0.08
CA GLU A 90 -5.01 9.41 -1.03
C GLU A 90 -3.86 8.43 -0.81
N ILE A 91 -2.71 8.89 -0.30
CA ILE A 91 -1.57 8.00 -0.06
C ILE A 91 -1.84 7.01 1.09
N HIS A 92 -2.60 7.41 2.11
CA HIS A 92 -3.04 6.51 3.18
C HIS A 92 -3.98 5.43 2.66
N ARG A 93 -4.92 5.81 1.80
CA ARG A 93 -5.81 4.87 1.11
C ARG A 93 -5.03 3.89 0.24
N VAL A 94 -4.03 4.37 -0.51
CA VAL A 94 -3.14 3.53 -1.31
C VAL A 94 -2.36 2.56 -0.41
N ALA A 95 -1.78 3.03 0.69
CA ALA A 95 -1.07 2.17 1.65
C ALA A 95 -1.97 1.06 2.21
N TYR A 96 -3.17 1.42 2.67
CA TYR A 96 -4.17 0.46 3.15
C TYR A 96 -4.51 -0.59 2.06
N LYS A 97 -4.76 -0.13 0.82
CA LYS A 97 -5.07 -0.99 -0.32
C LYS A 97 -3.92 -1.94 -0.65
N THR A 98 -2.69 -1.45 -0.65
CA THR A 98 -1.50 -2.27 -0.90
C THR A 98 -1.39 -3.40 0.13
N LEU A 99 -1.59 -3.10 1.42
CA LEU A 99 -1.59 -4.14 2.46
C LEU A 99 -2.72 -5.16 2.26
N GLN A 100 -3.93 -4.71 1.91
CA GLN A 100 -5.05 -5.62 1.65
C GLN A 100 -4.80 -6.54 0.47
N GLN A 101 -4.19 -6.06 -0.62
CA GLN A 101 -3.86 -6.92 -1.76
C GLN A 101 -3.00 -8.12 -1.33
N CYS A 102 -2.07 -7.90 -0.39
CA CYS A 102 -1.32 -8.99 0.19
C CYS A 102 -2.18 -9.88 1.09
N ILE A 103 -3.04 -9.30 1.95
CA ILE A 103 -3.94 -10.07 2.83
C ILE A 103 -4.84 -10.99 2.00
N ASP A 104 -5.43 -10.48 0.91
CA ASP A 104 -6.29 -11.25 0.00
C ASP A 104 -5.53 -12.42 -0.65
N LEU A 105 -4.31 -12.16 -1.13
CA LEU A 105 -3.41 -13.22 -1.62
C LEU A 105 -3.19 -14.28 -0.54
N LEU A 106 -2.78 -13.86 0.67
CA LEU A 106 -2.46 -14.80 1.74
C LEU A 106 -3.68 -15.61 2.18
N ARG A 107 -4.87 -15.01 2.25
CA ARG A 107 -6.13 -15.73 2.54
C ARG A 107 -6.49 -16.71 1.42
N GLY A 108 -6.17 -16.38 0.17
CA GLY A 108 -6.38 -17.23 -1.00
C GLY A 108 -5.39 -18.40 -1.16
N LEU A 109 -4.30 -18.44 -0.38
CA LEU A 109 -3.40 -19.60 -0.35
C LEU A 109 -4.08 -20.81 0.31
N ASN A 110 -3.88 -21.98 -0.27
CA ASN A 110 -4.48 -23.24 0.21
C ASN A 110 -3.88 -23.70 1.55
N ASP A 111 -2.59 -23.48 1.76
CA ASP A 111 -1.87 -23.94 2.95
C ASP A 111 -0.61 -23.11 3.22
N ASP A 112 0.00 -23.35 4.39
CA ASP A 112 1.26 -22.71 4.78
C ASP A 112 2.45 -23.28 3.99
N LYS A 113 2.33 -24.46 3.37
CA LYS A 113 3.38 -25.01 2.49
C LYS A 113 3.58 -24.12 1.26
N SER A 114 2.48 -23.59 0.72
CA SER A 114 2.50 -22.67 -0.42
C SER A 114 3.16 -21.33 -0.06
N TYR A 115 2.99 -20.90 1.20
CA TYR A 115 3.56 -19.68 1.75
C TYR A 115 5.10 -19.78 1.94
N VAL A 116 5.58 -20.93 2.39
CA VAL A 116 7.02 -21.20 2.62
C VAL A 116 7.71 -21.93 1.46
N TYR A 117 7.01 -22.17 0.35
CA TYR A 117 7.59 -22.81 -0.83
C TYR A 117 8.78 -22.00 -1.34
N GLU A 118 9.93 -22.67 -1.46
CA GLU A 118 11.14 -22.06 -2.02
C GLU A 118 11.09 -22.08 -3.55
N SER A 119 11.18 -20.89 -4.14
CA SER A 119 11.18 -20.68 -5.58
C SER A 119 12.36 -21.37 -6.25
N LYS A 120 12.08 -21.99 -7.40
CA LYS A 120 13.08 -22.60 -8.28
C LYS A 120 13.78 -21.57 -9.17
N PHE A 121 13.10 -20.45 -9.47
CA PHE A 121 13.66 -19.38 -10.32
C PHE A 121 14.30 -18.24 -9.53
N ILE A 122 13.95 -18.10 -8.24
CA ILE A 122 14.48 -17.06 -7.34
C ILE A 122 15.08 -17.76 -6.11
N PRO A 123 16.39 -18.07 -6.11
CA PRO A 123 17.04 -18.82 -5.05
C PRO A 123 16.81 -18.21 -3.67
N ASN A 124 16.56 -19.09 -2.68
CA ASN A 124 16.31 -18.73 -1.29
C ASN A 124 15.10 -17.80 -1.07
N SER A 125 14.17 -17.70 -2.02
CA SER A 125 12.99 -16.85 -1.90
C SER A 125 11.70 -17.63 -1.68
N THR A 126 10.84 -17.11 -0.80
CA THR A 126 9.49 -17.62 -0.51
C THR A 126 8.51 -16.44 -0.50
N ILE A 127 7.20 -16.72 -0.56
CA ILE A 127 6.19 -15.67 -0.36
C ILE A 127 6.39 -15.02 1.01
N GLY A 128 6.58 -15.83 2.06
CA GLY A 128 6.75 -15.31 3.41
C GLY A 128 7.99 -14.45 3.64
N LYS A 129 9.11 -14.75 2.98
CA LYS A 129 10.32 -13.91 3.01
C LYS A 129 10.05 -12.52 2.43
N HIS A 130 9.35 -12.46 1.30
CA HIS A 130 8.97 -11.18 0.69
C HIS A 130 7.94 -10.42 1.52
N VAL A 131 6.94 -11.12 2.08
CA VAL A 131 5.94 -10.51 2.97
C VAL A 131 6.59 -9.89 4.18
N ARG A 132 7.45 -10.63 4.89
CA ARG A 132 8.19 -10.08 6.02
C ARG A 132 9.00 -8.86 5.63
N HIS A 133 9.72 -8.93 4.51
CA HIS A 133 10.62 -7.87 4.10
C HIS A 133 9.91 -6.52 3.91
N PHE A 134 8.82 -6.47 3.14
CA PHE A 134 8.10 -5.21 2.96
C PHE A 134 7.30 -4.82 4.21
N TYR A 135 6.76 -5.79 4.96
CA TYR A 135 6.05 -5.55 6.22
C TYR A 135 6.94 -4.78 7.21
N GLU A 136 8.19 -5.23 7.39
CA GLU A 136 9.15 -4.58 8.31
C GLU A 136 9.38 -3.10 7.94
N HIS A 137 9.31 -2.74 6.66
CA HIS A 137 9.44 -1.33 6.25
C HIS A 137 8.23 -0.51 6.70
N PHE A 138 7.00 -1.01 6.51
CA PHE A 138 5.82 -0.34 7.05
C PHE A 138 5.87 -0.24 8.56
N GLN A 139 6.25 -1.33 9.23
CA GLN A 139 6.34 -1.39 10.68
C GLN A 139 7.33 -0.36 11.21
N LEU A 140 8.56 -0.35 10.70
CA LEU A 140 9.61 0.57 11.14
C LEU A 140 9.23 2.03 10.89
N LEU A 141 8.54 2.33 9.80
CA LEU A 141 8.01 3.68 9.57
C LEU A 141 6.93 4.03 10.61
N LEU A 142 5.86 3.23 10.72
CA LEU A 142 4.67 3.59 11.49
C LEU A 142 4.85 3.49 13.02
N GLU A 143 5.72 2.60 13.49
CA GLU A 143 5.97 2.40 14.93
C GLU A 143 7.07 3.32 15.50
N SER A 144 7.98 3.83 14.67
CA SER A 144 9.06 4.74 15.11
C SER A 144 8.62 6.19 15.31
N LYS A 145 7.35 6.50 15.00
CA LYS A 145 6.78 7.84 15.16
C LYS A 145 7.06 8.38 16.58
N PRO A 146 7.64 9.58 16.72
CA PRO A 146 7.98 10.10 18.04
C PRO A 146 6.69 10.31 18.84
N LEU A 147 6.70 9.86 20.09
CA LEU A 147 5.58 10.02 21.01
C LEU A 147 5.43 11.49 21.44
N LYS A 148 4.81 12.35 20.61
CA LYS A 148 4.34 13.69 21.05
C LYS A 148 3.08 14.15 20.31
N ALA A 149 1.92 13.83 20.88
CA ALA A 149 0.70 14.65 20.98
C ALA A 149 -0.50 13.76 21.32
N ARG A 150 -0.46 13.05 22.46
CA ARG A 150 -1.72 12.68 23.11
C ARG A 150 -2.39 14.04 23.37
N ARG A 151 -3.43 14.36 22.59
CA ARG A 151 -4.20 15.60 22.73
C ARG A 151 -4.33 15.89 24.21
N PHE A 152 -3.80 17.02 24.68
CA PHE A 152 -4.39 17.67 25.83
C PHE A 152 -5.82 17.95 25.39
N VAL A 153 -6.74 17.05 25.77
CA VAL A 153 -8.13 17.46 25.95
C VAL A 153 -8.04 18.40 27.13
N SER A 154 -7.92 19.69 26.84
CA SER A 154 -8.23 20.73 27.80
C SER A 154 -9.71 20.60 28.08
N GLU A 155 -10.04 19.78 29.06
CA GLU A 155 -11.28 19.94 29.79
C GLU A 155 -10.91 20.74 31.03
N HIS A 156 -11.58 21.88 31.19
CA HIS A 156 -11.50 22.85 32.30
C HIS A 156 -10.56 24.04 32.04
N LEU A 157 -11.10 24.98 31.27
CA LEU A 157 -10.79 26.41 31.35
C LEU A 157 -10.91 26.88 32.82
N ASN A 158 -9.78 27.22 33.44
CA ASN A 158 -9.76 28.19 34.53
C ASN A 158 -8.90 29.37 34.07
N TYR A 159 -9.57 30.51 33.96
CA TYR A 159 -8.99 31.82 33.76
C TYR A 159 -8.23 32.20 35.05
N ASP A 160 -7.13 32.93 34.91
CA ASP A 160 -6.28 33.50 35.98
C ASP A 160 -5.11 32.64 36.49
N ASP A 161 -4.02 32.56 35.71
CA ASP A 161 -2.64 32.68 36.25
C ASP A 161 -1.63 32.91 35.10
N TYR A 162 -1.03 34.11 35.03
CA TYR A 162 0.02 34.43 34.04
C TYR A 162 1.40 34.26 34.68
N HIS A 163 1.86 33.01 34.73
CA HIS A 163 3.29 32.70 34.87
C HIS A 163 3.85 32.31 33.50
N TYR A 164 4.57 33.25 32.88
CA TYR A 164 5.38 33.00 31.68
C TYR A 164 6.61 32.20 32.12
N GLU A 165 6.51 30.87 32.15
CA GLU A 165 7.69 30.00 32.14
C GLU A 165 8.17 29.85 30.70
N GLU A 166 9.39 30.29 30.41
CA GLU A 166 10.04 30.00 29.13
C GLU A 166 10.13 28.48 28.92
N PRO A 167 9.80 27.96 27.71
CA PRO A 167 9.95 26.54 27.42
C PRO A 167 11.41 26.13 27.55
N LYS A 168 11.73 25.35 28.60
CA LYS A 168 13.04 24.70 28.77
C LYS A 168 13.22 23.67 27.65
N GLU A 169 14.30 23.86 26.88
CA GLU A 169 14.93 22.99 25.87
C GLU A 169 14.07 21.88 25.21
N ASP A 170 13.93 22.06 23.90
CA ASP A 170 13.40 21.17 22.88
C ASP A 170 13.73 19.68 23.11
N ASN A 171 12.77 18.96 23.69
CA ASN A 171 12.81 17.50 23.78
C ASN A 171 11.93 16.86 22.70
N THR A 172 11.66 17.52 21.56
CA THR A 172 10.96 16.87 20.44
C THR A 172 11.91 15.87 19.80
N LYS A 173 11.81 14.61 20.23
CA LYS A 173 12.55 13.51 19.62
C LYS A 173 12.27 13.55 18.10
N LEU A 174 13.32 13.77 17.30
CA LEU A 174 13.25 13.71 15.85
C LEU A 174 12.69 12.34 15.43
N TRP A 175 11.79 12.32 14.43
CA TRP A 175 11.33 11.07 13.85
C TRP A 175 12.47 10.47 13.02
N THR A 176 13.15 9.49 13.59
CA THR A 176 14.23 8.76 12.93
C THR A 176 13.77 7.35 12.60
N VAL A 177 13.96 6.94 11.34
CA VAL A 177 13.67 5.59 10.85
C VAL A 177 14.99 4.97 10.37
N ASN A 178 15.21 3.70 10.69
CA ASN A 178 16.30 2.90 10.13
C ASN A 178 15.71 1.61 9.55
N TYR A 179 15.64 1.51 8.22
CA TYR A 179 15.10 0.32 7.54
C TYR A 179 16.04 -0.90 7.60
N ASP A 180 17.27 -0.72 8.06
CA ASP A 180 18.21 -1.83 8.27
C ASP A 180 17.99 -2.53 9.62
N ASP A 181 17.34 -1.87 10.59
CA ASP A 181 17.07 -2.37 11.95
C ASP A 181 15.88 -3.35 11.98
N ARG A 182 16.00 -4.42 11.19
CA ARG A 182 14.94 -5.41 11.02
C ARG A 182 15.16 -6.60 11.94
N SER A 183 14.28 -6.74 12.95
CA SER A 183 14.19 -7.95 13.75
C SER A 183 13.73 -9.08 12.83
N ARG A 184 14.63 -10.01 12.45
CA ARG A 184 14.33 -11.12 11.53
C ARG A 184 13.25 -12.05 12.12
N ASP A 185 11.97 -11.63 12.05
CA ASP A 185 10.82 -12.27 12.68
C ASP A 185 10.46 -13.56 11.94
N ILE A 186 11.02 -14.68 12.43
CA ILE A 186 10.86 -16.02 11.87
C ILE A 186 9.37 -16.45 11.81
N PRO A 187 8.54 -16.21 12.86
CA PRO A 187 7.10 -16.43 12.79
C PRO A 187 6.41 -15.74 11.61
N LEU A 188 6.70 -14.47 11.31
CA LEU A 188 6.07 -13.77 10.19
C LEU A 188 6.45 -14.39 8.84
N GLU A 189 7.69 -14.85 8.72
CA GLU A 189 8.23 -15.48 7.51
C GLU A 189 7.64 -16.86 7.23
N THR A 190 7.21 -17.59 8.27
CA THR A 190 6.84 -19.02 8.16
C THR A 190 5.36 -19.30 8.44
N LEU A 191 4.70 -18.46 9.24
CA LEU A 191 3.30 -18.65 9.65
C LEU A 191 2.40 -17.64 8.95
N ARG A 192 1.72 -18.09 7.90
CA ARG A 192 0.83 -17.27 7.06
C ARG A 192 -0.22 -16.50 7.86
N HIS A 193 -0.82 -17.15 8.84
CA HIS A 193 -1.84 -16.53 9.69
C HIS A 193 -1.26 -15.42 10.59
N THR A 194 -0.02 -15.57 11.06
CA THR A 194 0.68 -14.50 11.77
C THR A 194 0.92 -13.30 10.86
N ALA A 195 1.32 -13.53 9.61
CA ALA A 195 1.51 -12.48 8.62
C ALA A 195 0.22 -11.70 8.33
N ILE A 196 -0.91 -12.38 8.13
CA ILE A 196 -2.21 -11.74 7.92
C ILE A 196 -2.55 -10.82 9.10
N LYS A 197 -2.46 -11.31 10.34
CA LYS A 197 -2.77 -10.52 11.55
C LYS A 197 -1.91 -9.27 11.69
N GLN A 198 -0.63 -9.37 11.32
CA GLN A 198 0.29 -8.24 11.43
C GLN A 198 0.02 -7.21 10.32
N LEU A 199 -0.30 -7.64 9.10
CA LEU A 199 -0.74 -6.74 8.03
C LEU A 199 -2.05 -6.02 8.40
N GLU A 200 -3.01 -6.72 9.02
CA GLU A 200 -4.26 -6.13 9.54
C GLU A 200 -3.97 -5.07 10.61
N ARG A 201 -3.01 -5.30 11.52
CA ARG A 201 -2.60 -4.30 12.52
C ARG A 201 -1.97 -3.05 11.90
N LEU A 202 -1.21 -3.19 10.81
CA LEU A 202 -0.69 -2.04 10.08
C LEU A 202 -1.82 -1.26 9.42
N GLN A 203 -2.82 -1.94 8.86
CA GLN A 203 -4.03 -1.29 8.34
C GLN A 203 -4.76 -0.49 9.44
N ASP A 204 -4.95 -1.08 10.62
CA ASP A 204 -5.54 -0.39 11.77
C ASP A 204 -4.71 0.82 12.20
N THR A 205 -3.38 0.71 12.20
CA THR A 205 -2.47 1.82 12.53
C THR A 205 -2.56 2.95 11.51
N ILE A 206 -2.72 2.61 10.22
CA ILE A 206 -2.90 3.60 9.16
C ILE A 206 -4.19 4.37 9.42
N LEU A 207 -5.32 3.66 9.60
CA LEU A 207 -6.64 4.27 9.74
C LEU A 207 -6.79 5.09 11.02
N ASN A 208 -6.37 4.54 12.16
CA ASN A 208 -6.68 5.11 13.46
C ASN A 208 -5.66 6.17 13.91
N ASP A 209 -4.41 6.05 13.48
CA ASP A 209 -3.33 6.91 13.98
C ASP A 209 -2.66 7.76 12.91
N SER A 210 -2.55 7.26 11.68
CA SER A 210 -1.61 7.83 10.71
C SER A 210 -2.25 8.85 9.77
N ILE A 211 -3.54 8.74 9.49
CA ILE A 211 -4.30 9.65 8.61
C ILE A 211 -4.15 11.13 8.98
N LEU A 212 -3.91 11.43 10.27
CA LEU A 212 -3.76 12.80 10.76
C LEU A 212 -2.34 13.37 10.64
N ILE A 213 -1.37 12.57 10.19
CA ILE A 213 0.03 13.00 10.05
C ILE A 213 0.19 13.77 8.74
N PRO A 214 0.61 15.06 8.77
CA PRO A 214 0.85 15.83 7.56
C PRO A 214 1.95 15.19 6.69
N LEU A 215 1.77 15.14 5.37
CA LEU A 215 2.73 14.46 4.48
C LEU A 215 4.13 15.08 4.45
N HIS A 216 4.22 16.37 4.78
CA HIS A 216 5.47 17.12 4.84
C HIS A 216 6.20 17.00 6.19
N THR A 217 5.67 16.21 7.14
CA THR A 217 6.31 15.96 8.43
C THR A 217 7.73 15.45 8.20
N PRO A 218 8.78 16.14 8.70
CA PRO A 218 10.17 15.73 8.49
C PRO A 218 10.48 14.38 9.13
N ILE A 219 11.22 13.54 8.41
CA ILE A 219 11.76 12.26 8.89
C ILE A 219 13.25 12.22 8.55
N GLN A 220 14.07 11.74 9.49
CA GLN A 220 15.46 11.37 9.22
C GLN A 220 15.56 9.87 8.96
N ILE A 221 16.11 9.48 7.82
CA ILE A 221 16.41 8.09 7.50
C ILE A 221 17.88 7.84 7.81
N ASN A 222 18.16 6.91 8.71
CA ASN A 222 19.51 6.43 8.96
C ASN A 222 19.73 5.17 8.11
N THR A 223 20.82 5.12 7.32
CA THR A 223 21.06 4.02 6.38
C THR A 223 22.52 3.60 6.34
N THR A 224 22.72 2.28 6.29
CA THR A 224 23.99 1.66 5.94
C THR A 224 24.12 1.67 4.41
N VAL A 225 25.06 2.44 3.87
CA VAL A 225 25.21 2.58 2.39
C VAL A 225 26.28 1.64 1.80
N ASP A 226 27.13 1.05 2.64
CA ASP A 226 28.20 0.13 2.24
C ASP A 226 28.37 -0.97 3.29
N SER A 227 28.57 -2.22 2.85
CA SER A 227 28.86 -3.36 3.73
C SER A 227 30.18 -3.25 4.48
N GLU A 228 31.14 -2.49 3.95
CA GLU A 228 32.46 -2.26 4.55
C GLU A 228 32.54 -0.92 5.29
N MET A 229 31.40 -0.29 5.57
CA MET A 229 31.34 0.97 6.28
C MET A 229 31.91 0.83 7.71
N PHE A 230 32.90 1.67 8.04
CA PHE A 230 33.55 1.73 9.36
C PHE A 230 32.94 2.77 10.32
N MET A 231 31.92 3.50 9.86
CA MET A 231 31.29 4.61 10.58
C MET A 231 29.80 4.33 10.80
N ASP A 232 29.16 5.13 11.67
CA ASP A 232 27.73 5.03 11.95
C ASP A 232 26.87 5.26 10.68
N PRO A 233 25.62 4.74 10.65
CA PRO A 233 24.71 4.94 9.52
C PRO A 233 24.57 6.40 9.09
N ILE A 234 24.51 6.64 7.77
CA ILE A 234 24.41 7.98 7.22
C ILE A 234 22.97 8.50 7.36
N PRO A 235 22.78 9.72 7.89
CA PRO A 235 21.47 10.35 7.98
C PRO A 235 21.08 11.04 6.66
N PHE A 236 19.89 10.76 6.16
CA PHE A 236 19.24 11.42 5.03
C PHE A 236 17.95 12.11 5.48
N GLN A 237 17.67 13.29 4.92
CA GLN A 237 16.41 13.99 5.17
C GLN A 237 15.32 13.49 4.22
N SER A 238 14.12 13.26 4.75
CA SER A 238 12.93 12.90 4.00
C SER A 238 11.66 13.46 4.66
N THR A 239 10.49 13.04 4.19
CA THR A 239 9.19 13.38 4.79
C THR A 239 8.30 12.15 4.93
N TYR A 240 7.34 12.20 5.86
CA TYR A 240 6.40 11.11 6.09
C TYR A 240 5.70 10.61 4.82
N GLY A 241 5.14 11.52 4.01
CA GLY A 241 4.46 11.14 2.77
C GLY A 241 5.38 10.49 1.75
N ARG A 242 6.64 10.93 1.67
CA ARG A 242 7.65 10.35 0.78
C ARG A 242 8.03 8.93 1.20
N GLU A 243 8.14 8.68 2.51
CA GLU A 243 8.48 7.37 3.06
C GLU A 243 7.29 6.40 3.01
N LEU A 244 6.06 6.87 3.28
CA LEU A 244 4.87 6.03 3.12
C LEU A 244 4.68 5.59 1.65
N TRP A 245 4.90 6.50 0.71
CA TRP A 245 4.94 6.17 -0.72
C TRP A 245 6.03 5.15 -1.06
N PHE A 246 7.23 5.32 -0.49
CA PHE A 246 8.32 4.36 -0.65
C PHE A 246 7.93 2.97 -0.15
N CYS A 247 7.34 2.84 1.04
CA CYS A 247 6.84 1.56 1.55
C CYS A 247 5.83 0.90 0.59
N CYS A 248 4.88 1.66 0.05
CA CYS A 248 3.91 1.16 -0.94
C CYS A 248 4.60 0.67 -2.22
N HIS A 249 5.48 1.49 -2.77
CA HIS A 249 6.21 1.16 -3.99
C HIS A 249 7.11 -0.08 -3.80
N HIS A 250 7.77 -0.18 -2.65
CA HIS A 250 8.61 -1.31 -2.26
C HIS A 250 7.79 -2.60 -2.10
N ALA A 251 6.63 -2.53 -1.46
CA ALA A 251 5.72 -3.67 -1.38
C ALA A 251 5.25 -4.14 -2.77
N ILE A 252 4.89 -3.22 -3.66
CA ILE A 252 4.49 -3.55 -5.04
C ILE A 252 5.65 -4.22 -5.81
N HIS A 253 6.89 -3.77 -5.60
CA HIS A 253 8.06 -4.45 -6.15
C HIS A 253 8.15 -5.90 -5.64
N HIS A 254 7.91 -6.14 -4.35
CA HIS A 254 7.85 -7.48 -3.80
C HIS A 254 6.66 -8.30 -4.30
N PHE A 255 5.51 -7.69 -4.56
CA PHE A 255 4.37 -8.36 -5.17
C PHE A 255 4.70 -8.90 -6.57
N ALA A 256 5.54 -8.20 -7.34
CA ALA A 256 6.01 -8.69 -8.63
C ALA A 256 6.84 -9.98 -8.49
N LEU A 257 7.69 -10.07 -7.46
CA LEU A 257 8.46 -11.29 -7.17
C LEU A 257 7.56 -12.41 -6.63
N ILE A 258 6.65 -12.09 -5.72
CA ILE A 258 5.65 -13.03 -5.19
C ILE A 258 4.82 -13.61 -6.33
N ARG A 259 4.42 -12.81 -7.32
CA ARG A 259 3.70 -13.28 -8.52
C ARG A 259 4.46 -14.36 -9.27
N VAL A 260 5.79 -14.24 -9.40
CA VAL A 260 6.61 -15.29 -10.01
C VAL A 260 6.50 -16.60 -9.22
N ILE A 261 6.58 -16.52 -7.89
CA ILE A 261 6.46 -17.67 -6.99
C ILE A 261 5.05 -18.29 -7.05
N CYS A 262 3.99 -17.47 -7.16
CA CYS A 262 2.62 -17.96 -7.36
C CYS A 262 2.48 -18.72 -8.68
N ILE A 263 3.03 -18.19 -9.79
CA ILE A 263 3.01 -18.84 -11.10
C ILE A 263 3.71 -20.20 -11.05
N GLU A 264 4.87 -20.32 -10.39
CA GLU A 264 5.57 -21.60 -10.21
C GLU A 264 4.70 -22.68 -9.54
N GLN A 265 3.82 -22.24 -8.65
CA GLN A 265 2.93 -23.10 -7.87
C GLN A 265 1.55 -23.29 -8.53
N ASN A 266 1.34 -22.74 -9.74
CA ASN A 266 0.04 -22.68 -10.42
C ASN A 266 -1.05 -21.98 -9.61
N ILE A 267 -0.67 -20.95 -8.86
CA ILE A 267 -1.57 -20.08 -8.11
C ILE A 267 -1.89 -18.87 -9.00
N GLU A 268 -3.16 -18.71 -9.36
CA GLU A 268 -3.60 -17.55 -10.14
C GLU A 268 -3.71 -16.31 -9.25
N VAL A 269 -3.12 -15.22 -9.71
CA VAL A 269 -3.23 -13.88 -9.10
C VAL A 269 -3.81 -12.90 -10.10
N PRO A 270 -4.45 -11.80 -9.64
CA PRO A 270 -4.98 -10.74 -10.50
C PRO A 270 -3.93 -10.17 -11.46
N GLU A 271 -4.38 -9.72 -12.64
CA GLU A 271 -3.48 -9.23 -13.70
C GLU A 271 -2.68 -7.99 -13.27
N ASP A 272 -3.26 -7.16 -12.41
CA ASP A 272 -2.65 -5.94 -11.87
C ASP A 272 -1.80 -6.19 -10.61
N PHE A 273 -1.78 -7.41 -10.06
CA PHE A 273 -0.97 -7.73 -8.89
C PHE A 273 0.53 -7.61 -9.21
N GLY A 274 1.23 -6.79 -8.42
CA GLY A 274 2.65 -6.46 -8.61
C GLY A 274 2.93 -5.49 -9.75
N VAL A 275 1.91 -4.81 -10.29
CA VAL A 275 2.08 -3.79 -11.33
C VAL A 275 2.03 -2.39 -10.72
N ALA A 276 3.00 -1.54 -11.08
CA ALA A 276 3.05 -0.17 -10.59
C ALA A 276 1.81 0.66 -11.00
N PRO A 277 1.27 1.53 -10.13
CA PRO A 277 0.08 2.34 -10.42
C PRO A 277 0.20 3.21 -11.67
N SER A 278 1.39 3.77 -11.94
CA SER A 278 1.66 4.56 -13.15
C SER A 278 1.53 3.74 -14.43
N THR A 279 1.97 2.48 -14.40
CA THR A 279 1.84 1.54 -15.52
C THR A 279 0.37 1.19 -15.77
N LEU A 280 -0.41 0.95 -14.71
CA LEU A 280 -1.85 0.68 -14.81
C LEU A 280 -2.60 1.89 -15.37
N LYS A 281 -2.28 3.10 -14.87
CA LYS A 281 -2.85 4.34 -15.39
C LYS A 281 -2.59 4.51 -16.88
N LYS A 282 -1.35 4.27 -17.33
CA LYS A 282 -1.00 4.36 -18.75
C LYS A 282 -1.76 3.35 -19.62
N ARG A 283 -1.93 2.09 -19.16
CA ARG A 283 -2.70 1.08 -19.89
C ARG A 283 -4.16 1.51 -20.05
N TYR A 284 -4.75 1.98 -18.95
CA TYR A 284 -6.11 2.50 -18.95
C TYR A 284 -6.28 3.68 -19.92
N GLU A 285 -5.37 4.65 -19.91
CA GLU A 285 -5.37 5.78 -20.84
C GLU A 285 -5.32 5.33 -22.32
N LEU A 286 -4.46 4.36 -22.65
CA LEU A 286 -4.35 3.84 -24.01
C LEU A 286 -5.62 3.10 -24.46
N GLU A 287 -6.20 2.27 -23.60
CA GLU A 287 -7.44 1.53 -23.90
C GLU A 287 -8.66 2.46 -24.11
N HIS A 288 -8.70 3.62 -23.45
CA HIS A 288 -9.78 4.60 -23.62
C HIS A 288 -9.60 5.46 -24.87
N VAL A 289 -8.36 5.83 -25.21
CA VAL A 289 -8.05 6.54 -26.46
C VAL A 289 -8.35 5.67 -27.68
N GLU A 290 -8.09 4.35 -27.63
CA GLU A 290 -8.43 3.44 -28.72
C GLU A 290 -9.95 3.31 -28.92
N LYS A 291 -10.74 3.28 -27.83
CA LYS A 291 -12.21 3.22 -27.92
C LYS A 291 -12.83 4.49 -28.51
N GLU A 292 -12.33 5.66 -28.13
CA GLU A 292 -12.80 6.95 -28.68
C GLU A 292 -12.44 7.16 -30.17
N GLN A 293 -11.50 6.38 -30.71
CA GLN A 293 -11.13 6.44 -32.14
C GLN A 293 -11.85 5.39 -33.01
N THR A 294 -12.52 4.42 -32.39
CA THR A 294 -13.26 3.35 -33.07
C THR A 294 -14.78 3.58 -33.12
N ASP A 295 -15.29 4.59 -32.41
CA ASP A 295 -16.68 5.07 -32.43
C ASP A 295 -16.82 6.33 -33.32
#